data_AF-M5BTP9-F1
#
_entry.id   AF-M5BTP9-F1
#
_cell.length_a   1.000
_cell.length_b   1.000
_cell.length_c   1.000
_cell.angle_alpha   90.00
_cell.angle_beta   90.00
_cell.angle_gamma   90.00
#
_symmetry.space_group_name_H-M   'P 1'
#
loop_
_entity.id
_entity.type
_entity.pdbx_description
1 polymer ?
#
loop_
_entity_poly.entity_id
_entity_poly.type
_entity_poly.pdbx_seq_one_letter_code
_entity_poly.pdbx_strand_id
1 'polypeptide(L)'
;MKNNSCKLAKWAVQSILAGAEVMKIGYVSRATPRDNTRHVILSTATMRPTDFAGQLNVNLANGWGIVRTVADLCMKQPEGKYVLIKDPNKSVIRLYAVPMDAFTAEAEEQPIEEEAPEEE
;
A
#
# COMPACT_ATOMS: atom_id res chain seq x y z
N MET A 1 -1.12 14.41 11.28
CA MET A 1 -0.84 13.33 10.30
C MET A 1 -1.53 11.98 10.60
N LYS A 2 -2.24 11.81 11.73
CA LYS A 2 -2.81 10.50 12.14
C LYS A 2 -3.77 9.85 11.13
N ASN A 3 -4.64 10.63 10.47
CA ASN A 3 -5.71 10.08 9.61
C ASN A 3 -5.24 9.53 8.26
N ASN A 4 -4.02 9.88 7.81
CA ASN A 4 -3.49 9.49 6.50
C ASN A 4 -2.05 8.98 6.59
N SER A 5 -1.63 8.47 7.75
CA SER A 5 -0.24 8.11 8.04
C SER A 5 0.36 7.17 6.99
N CYS A 6 -0.33 6.08 6.65
CA CYS A 6 0.14 5.12 5.64
C CYS A 6 0.26 5.74 4.24
N LYS A 7 -0.69 6.61 3.85
CA LYS A 7 -0.65 7.30 2.54
C LYS A 7 0.55 8.24 2.44
N LEU A 8 0.76 9.07 3.47
CA LEU A 8 1.88 10.00 3.52
C LEU A 8 3.23 9.27 3.60
N ALA A 9 3.30 8.17 4.36
CA ALA A 9 4.49 7.34 4.43
C ALA A 9 4.86 6.73 3.07
N LYS A 10 3.88 6.24 2.30
CA LYS A 10 4.12 5.72 0.94
C LYS A 10 4.71 6.79 0.02
N TRP A 11 4.16 8.01 0.03
CA TRP A 11 4.69 9.12 -0.77
C TRP A 11 6.12 9.48 -0.35
N ALA A 12 6.39 9.56 0.96
CA ALA A 12 7.72 9.85 1.49
C ALA A 12 8.74 8.82 1.02
N VAL A 13 8.44 7.53 1.18
CA VAL A 13 9.32 6.43 0.75
C VAL A 13 9.51 6.43 -0.76
N GLN A 14 8.46 6.66 -1.56
CA GLN A 14 8.57 6.74 -3.02
C GLN A 14 9.51 7.87 -3.46
N SER A 15 9.38 9.07 -2.88
CA SER A 15 10.27 10.18 -3.22
C SER A 15 11.72 9.91 -2.82
N ILE A 16 11.95 9.22 -1.69
CA ILE A 16 13.30 8.82 -1.28
C ILE A 16 13.88 7.80 -2.27
N LEU A 17 13.12 6.77 -2.65
CA LEU A 17 13.57 5.74 -3.60
C LEU A 17 13.83 6.32 -4.99
N ALA A 18 13.08 7.34 -5.40
CA ALA A 18 13.32 8.08 -6.64
C ALA A 18 14.57 9.00 -6.58
N GLY A 19 15.20 9.16 -5.41
CA GLY A 19 16.32 10.09 -5.23
C GLY A 19 15.92 11.56 -5.34
N ALA A 20 14.65 11.90 -5.09
CA ALA A 20 14.18 13.27 -5.18
C ALA A 20 14.77 14.12 -4.05
N GLU A 21 15.37 15.26 -4.37
CA GLU A 21 15.90 16.20 -3.37
C GLU A 21 14.78 16.90 -2.60
N VAL A 22 13.64 17.11 -3.25
CA VAL A 22 12.52 17.92 -2.75
C VAL A 22 11.19 17.23 -3.03
N MET A 23 10.31 17.24 -2.04
CA MET A 23 8.90 16.87 -2.14
C MET A 23 8.03 18.12 -1.95
N LYS A 24 6.94 18.22 -2.72
CA LYS A 24 5.91 19.24 -2.56
C LYS A 24 4.56 18.61 -2.24
N ILE A 25 3.89 19.12 -1.21
CA ILE A 25 2.56 18.66 -0.78
C ILE A 25 1.57 19.82 -0.95
N GLY A 26 0.54 19.61 -1.76
CA GLY A 26 -0.58 20.55 -1.92
C GLY A 26 -1.70 20.26 -0.92
N TYR A 27 -2.18 21.28 -0.25
CA TYR A 27 -3.38 21.23 0.58
C TYR A 27 -4.58 21.70 -0.23
N VAL A 28 -5.42 20.73 -0.61
CA VAL A 28 -6.62 20.97 -1.41
C VAL A 28 -7.84 20.73 -0.55
N SER A 29 -8.80 21.64 -0.63
CA SER A 29 -10.11 21.51 0.04
C SER A 29 -11.24 21.67 -0.98
N ARG A 30 -12.41 21.12 -0.66
CA ARG A 30 -13.63 21.39 -1.42
C ARG A 30 -14.02 22.85 -1.26
N ALA A 31 -14.56 23.47 -2.31
CA ALA A 31 -15.11 24.83 -2.24
C ALA A 31 -16.33 24.90 -1.31
N THR A 32 -17.12 23.82 -1.26
CA THR A 32 -18.22 23.64 -0.32
C THR A 32 -18.21 22.20 0.17
N PRO A 33 -18.41 21.91 1.48
CA PRO A 33 -18.29 20.54 2.01
C PRO A 33 -19.17 19.49 1.31
N ARG A 34 -20.34 19.92 0.81
CA ARG A 34 -21.32 19.07 0.11
C ARG A 34 -20.98 18.78 -1.35
N ASP A 35 -20.18 19.63 -1.99
CA ASP A 35 -19.87 19.53 -3.42
C ASP A 35 -18.46 18.95 -3.59
N ASN A 36 -18.37 17.74 -4.14
CA ASN A 36 -17.12 17.04 -4.39
C ASN A 36 -16.53 17.31 -5.80
N THR A 37 -17.14 18.20 -6.59
CA THR A 37 -16.67 18.51 -7.94
C THR A 37 -15.75 19.74 -7.96
N ARG A 38 -16.03 20.72 -7.10
CA ARG A 38 -15.28 21.99 -7.02
C ARG A 38 -14.29 21.99 -5.86
N HIS A 39 -13.03 22.26 -6.18
CA HIS A 39 -11.92 22.27 -5.24
C HIS A 39 -11.10 23.55 -5.35
N VAL A 40 -10.43 23.92 -4.25
CA VAL A 40 -9.56 25.09 -4.15
C VAL A 40 -8.24 24.68 -3.48
N ILE A 41 -7.14 25.22 -3.99
CA ILE A 41 -5.80 25.04 -3.41
C ILE A 41 -5.64 26.07 -2.29
N LEU A 42 -5.39 25.61 -1.08
CA LEU A 42 -5.19 26.48 0.08
C LEU A 42 -3.73 26.88 0.23
N SER A 43 -2.83 25.89 0.14
CA SER A 43 -1.39 26.13 0.29
C SER A 43 -0.58 24.97 -0.28
N THR A 44 0.72 25.21 -0.43
CA THR A 44 1.70 24.17 -0.78
C THR A 44 2.84 24.18 0.22
N ALA A 45 3.23 23.02 0.72
CA ALA A 45 4.43 22.85 1.54
C ALA A 45 5.55 22.22 0.71
N THR A 46 6.78 22.70 0.90
CA THR A 46 7.98 22.15 0.27
C THR A 46 8.89 21.61 1.37
N MET A 47 9.42 20.40 1.21
CA MET A 47 10.25 19.75 2.22
C MET A 47 11.17 18.70 1.61
N ARG A 48 12.25 18.33 2.29
CA ARG A 48 13.08 17.20 1.89
C ARG A 48 12.38 15.88 2.24
N PRO A 49 12.36 14.86 1.37
CA PRO A 49 11.68 13.60 1.65
C PRO A 49 12.17 12.89 2.93
N THR A 50 13.46 12.97 3.23
CA THR A 50 14.08 12.38 4.44
C THR A 50 13.55 13.01 5.72
N ASP A 51 13.44 14.34 5.75
CA ASP A 51 12.94 15.08 6.90
C ASP A 51 11.45 14.77 7.12
N PHE A 52 10.69 14.65 6.03
CA PHE A 52 9.27 14.30 6.08
C PHE A 52 9.04 12.87 6.58
N ALA A 53 9.85 11.90 6.12
CA ALA A 53 9.80 10.53 6.62
C ALA A 53 10.09 10.47 8.14
N GLY A 54 11.07 11.27 8.62
CA GLY A 54 11.36 11.41 10.04
C GLY A 54 10.18 11.94 10.85
N GLN A 55 9.49 12.98 10.36
CA GLN A 55 8.29 13.54 11.00
C GLN A 55 7.12 12.54 11.04
N LEU A 56 7.07 11.61 10.09
CA LEU A 56 6.07 10.53 10.04
C LEU A 56 6.45 9.32 10.91
N ASN A 57 7.60 9.34 11.59
CA ASN A 57 8.16 8.21 12.32
C ASN A 57 8.39 6.98 11.42
N VAL A 58 8.80 7.20 10.17
CA VAL A 58 9.14 6.15 9.21
C VAL A 58 10.65 5.91 9.26
N ASN A 59 11.04 4.73 9.73
CA ASN A 59 12.44 4.31 9.74
C ASN A 59 12.75 3.47 8.48
N LEU A 60 13.61 4.02 7.60
CA LEU A 60 14.01 3.34 6.35
C LEU A 60 14.76 2.04 6.59
N ALA A 61 15.60 1.95 7.63
CA ALA A 61 16.34 0.74 7.94
C ALA A 61 15.38 -0.40 8.32
N ASN A 62 14.35 -0.09 9.12
CA ASN A 62 13.27 -1.03 9.42
C ASN A 62 12.51 -1.43 8.14
N GLY A 63 12.21 -0.46 7.26
CA GLY A 63 11.57 -0.71 5.97
C GLY A 63 12.34 -1.70 5.10
N TRP A 64 13.64 -1.51 4.95
CA TRP A 64 14.51 -2.45 4.22
C TRP A 64 14.61 -3.83 4.88
N GLY A 65 14.57 -3.88 6.22
CA GLY A 65 14.48 -5.13 6.97
C GLY A 65 13.21 -5.93 6.62
N ILE A 66 12.05 -5.27 6.59
CA ILE A 66 10.77 -5.89 6.20
C ILE A 66 10.82 -6.40 4.76
N VAL A 67 11.33 -5.59 3.82
CA VAL A 67 11.48 -5.99 2.41
C VAL A 67 12.35 -7.24 2.28
N ARG A 68 13.48 -7.29 2.99
CA ARG A 68 14.35 -8.48 3.03
C ARG A 68 13.61 -9.70 3.55
N THR A 69 12.89 -9.59 4.67
CA THR A 69 12.12 -10.72 5.22
C THR A 69 11.08 -11.25 4.25
N VAL A 70 10.38 -10.37 3.51
CA VAL A 70 9.43 -10.77 2.48
C VAL A 70 10.13 -11.45 1.31
N ALA A 71 11.27 -10.91 0.85
CA ALA A 71 12.05 -11.52 -0.23
C ALA A 71 12.56 -12.93 0.16
N ASP A 72 13.08 -13.08 1.37
CA ASP A 72 13.57 -14.35 1.90
C ASP A 72 12.43 -15.38 2.04
N LEU A 73 11.22 -14.93 2.37
CA LEU A 73 10.03 -15.81 2.42
C LEU A 73 9.68 -16.31 1.01
N CYS A 74 9.68 -15.42 0.01
CA CYS A 74 9.39 -15.78 -1.38
C CYS A 74 10.45 -16.72 -1.97
N MET A 75 11.74 -16.52 -1.67
CA MET A 75 12.83 -17.38 -2.16
C MET A 75 12.79 -18.82 -1.63
N LYS A 76 12.08 -19.06 -0.52
CA LYS A 76 11.87 -20.40 0.05
C LYS A 76 10.68 -21.14 -0.58
N GLN A 77 9.82 -20.43 -1.30
CA GLN A 77 8.67 -21.04 -1.96
C GLN A 77 9.09 -21.66 -3.29
N PRO A 78 8.40 -22.71 -3.76
CA PRO A 78 8.60 -23.24 -5.10
C PRO A 78 8.23 -22.20 -6.17
N GLU A 79 8.65 -22.44 -7.41
CA GLU A 79 8.26 -21.61 -8.53
C GLU A 79 6.73 -21.64 -8.71
N GLY A 80 6.13 -20.46 -8.85
CA GLY A 80 4.69 -20.32 -8.96
C GLY A 80 4.23 -18.87 -8.82
N LYS A 81 2.91 -18.69 -8.83
CA LYS A 81 2.28 -17.38 -8.66
C LYS A 81 1.81 -17.22 -7.21
N TYR A 82 2.09 -16.06 -6.63
CA TYR A 82 1.78 -15.77 -5.23
C TYR A 82 1.15 -14.40 -5.04
N VAL A 83 0.41 -14.25 -3.95
CA VAL A 83 -0.29 -13.03 -3.58
C VAL A 83 -0.02 -12.69 -2.13
N LEU A 84 0.50 -11.49 -1.89
CA LEU A 84 0.72 -10.95 -0.56
C LEU A 84 -0.45 -10.04 -0.16
N ILE A 85 -1.29 -10.50 0.76
CA ILE A 85 -2.50 -9.78 1.20
C ILE A 85 -2.36 -9.38 2.66
N LYS A 86 -2.78 -8.15 2.97
CA LYS A 86 -3.04 -7.72 4.35
C LYS A 86 -4.46 -8.14 4.73
N ASP A 87 -4.58 -8.80 5.89
CA ASP A 87 -5.88 -9.16 6.45
C ASP A 87 -6.71 -7.88 6.75
N PRO A 88 -7.99 -7.82 6.33
CA PRO A 88 -8.82 -6.61 6.52
C PRO A 88 -9.10 -6.29 7.98
N ASN A 89 -9.22 -7.31 8.83
CA ASN A 89 -9.66 -7.19 10.21
C ASN A 89 -8.49 -7.33 11.20
N LYS A 90 -7.48 -8.13 10.84
CA LYS A 90 -6.32 -8.40 11.68
C LYS A 90 -5.08 -7.69 11.13
N SER A 91 -4.19 -7.26 12.00
CA SER A 91 -2.91 -6.64 11.61
C SER A 91 -1.88 -7.69 11.19
N VAL A 92 -2.20 -8.49 10.18
CA VAL A 92 -1.34 -9.59 9.68
C VAL A 92 -1.25 -9.52 8.16
N ILE A 93 -0.11 -9.95 7.63
CA ILE A 93 0.11 -10.09 6.19
C ILE A 93 0.28 -11.59 5.90
N ARG A 94 -0.37 -12.09 4.86
CA ARG A 94 -0.37 -13.50 4.45
C ARG A 94 0.09 -13.62 3.01
N LEU A 95 0.86 -14.68 2.74
CA LEU A 95 1.30 -15.06 1.40
C LEU A 95 0.47 -16.27 0.97
N TYR A 96 -0.26 -16.15 -0.14
CA TYR A 96 -1.05 -17.23 -0.73
C TYR A 96 -0.41 -17.68 -2.04
N ALA A 97 -0.33 -18.99 -2.25
CA ALA A 97 -0.09 -19.54 -3.58
C ALA A 97 -1.41 -19.47 -4.36
N VAL A 98 -1.35 -19.07 -5.62
CA VAL A 98 -2.53 -19.01 -6.49
C VAL A 98 -2.27 -19.75 -7.80
N PRO A 99 -3.33 -20.27 -8.45
CA PRO A 99 -3.23 -20.82 -9.80
C PRO A 99 -2.58 -19.84 -10.79
N MET A 100 -1.91 -20.37 -11.82
CA MET A 100 -1.17 -19.56 -12.79
C MET A 100 -2.07 -18.65 -13.63
N ASP A 101 -3.35 -19.00 -13.75
CA ASP A 101 -4.45 -18.30 -14.43
C ASP A 101 -5.20 -17.31 -13.52
N ALA A 102 -4.89 -17.22 -12.22
CA ALA A 102 -5.64 -16.38 -11.26
C ALA A 102 -5.71 -14.87 -11.57
N PHE A 103 -4.93 -14.37 -12.54
CA PHE A 103 -4.92 -12.97 -12.97
C PHE A 103 -5.06 -12.79 -14.48
N THR A 104 -5.45 -13.85 -15.19
CA THR A 104 -5.76 -13.79 -16.62
C THR A 104 -7.26 -13.63 -16.81
N ALA A 105 -7.68 -12.91 -17.86
CA ALA A 105 -9.09 -12.57 -18.10
C ALA A 105 -10.02 -13.80 -18.19
N GLU A 106 -9.49 -14.98 -18.52
CA GLU A 106 -10.23 -16.25 -18.57
C GLU A 106 -10.71 -16.75 -17.20
N ALA A 107 -10.13 -16.28 -16.09
CA ALA A 107 -10.55 -16.64 -14.73
C ALA A 107 -11.80 -15.87 -14.26
N GLU A 108 -12.22 -14.80 -14.95
CA GLU A 108 -13.42 -14.02 -14.60
C GLU A 108 -14.73 -14.77 -14.95
N GLU A 109 -14.66 -15.85 -15.71
CA GLU A 109 -15.82 -16.64 -16.15
C GLU A 109 -16.13 -17.86 -15.28
N GLN A 110 -15.28 -18.22 -14.32
CA GLN A 110 -15.52 -19.38 -13.45
C GLN A 110 -16.39 -19.00 -12.24
N PRO A 111 -17.56 -19.64 -12.02
CA PRO A 111 -18.37 -19.41 -10.84
C PRO A 111 -17.59 -19.83 -9.59
N ILE A 112 -17.56 -18.97 -8.58
CA ILE A 112 -17.04 -19.31 -7.26
C ILE A 112 -18.05 -20.29 -6.65
N GLU A 113 -17.70 -21.58 -6.56
CA GLU A 113 -18.45 -22.55 -5.75
C GLU A 113 -18.26 -22.18 -4.28
N GLU A 114 -19.30 -21.60 -3.66
CA GLU A 114 -19.38 -21.47 -2.21
C GLU A 114 -19.52 -22.87 -1.59
N GLU A 115 -18.44 -23.41 -1.04
CA GLU A 115 -18.52 -24.55 -0.12
C GLU A 115 -19.34 -24.11 1.11
N ALA A 116 -20.55 -24.65 1.23
CA ALA A 116 -21.40 -24.47 2.39
C ALA A 116 -20.70 -25.02 3.65
N PRO A 117 -20.81 -24.35 4.81
CA PRO A 117 -20.20 -24.86 6.03
C PRO A 117 -20.94 -26.13 6.47
N GLU A 118 -20.21 -27.23 6.60
CA GLU A 118 -20.69 -28.45 7.29
C GLU A 118 -21.07 -28.09 8.73
N GLU A 119 -22.34 -28.35 9.09
CA GLU A 119 -22.82 -28.33 10.46
C GLU A 119 -22.31 -29.57 11.21
N GLU A 120 -21.57 -29.37 12.31
CA GLU A 120 -21.58 -30.23 13.50
C GLU A 120 -21.57 -29.37 14.77
#